data_AF-A0A552AKV4-F1
#
_entry.id   AF-A0A552AKV4-F1
#
_cell.length_a   1.000
_cell.length_b   1.000
_cell.length_c   1.000
_cell.angle_alpha   90.00
_cell.angle_beta   90.00
_cell.angle_gamma   90.00
#
_symmetry.space_group_name_H-M   'P 1'
#
loop_
_entity.id
_entity.type
_entity.pdbx_description
1 polymer ?
#
loop_
_entity_poly.entity_id
_entity_poly.type
_entity_poly.pdbx_seq_one_letter_code
_entity_poly.pdbx_strand_id
1 'polypeptide(L)'
;MNRFLSFLFKALVFGIPVIIFPASIYLEFRENDRWIFYCQLYPHLILFSLLAFGVVLVNLYQASALIRRRSSFFRNCCIMIVISAILTFVETTSNNMMLLELNNQAQSTIELSRTAIKQIQQIPDNIIDVDRIINGNQLTISKENLGKALINFRDRQTNLSPEQKQGYYTFMKKGLSFSTWKKQNNVFSTSRIFYILSFFIITSVSLIFWPMLVIYERSDIRDYHRYLKLLTISFLVFMLWIPLRYYYNLLTLNLVFGNDYLIGSLDLFAFLIYPVYGSLLAWKNYQNRPEDFRRIFLIAIAIFLVIFGIVFPHIIPNIVTYIFGINSDVLTWGILLIPSIVYYGYQIHLTSHQ
;
A
#
# COMPACT_ATOMS: atom_id res chain seq x y z
N MET A 1 31.84 -2.82 2.22
CA MET A 1 30.63 -3.68 2.16
C MET A 1 30.80 -4.60 0.97
N ASN A 2 30.93 -5.92 1.17
CA ASN A 2 31.23 -6.89 0.09
C ASN A 2 30.26 -6.73 -1.08
N ARG A 3 30.75 -6.81 -2.33
CA ARG A 3 29.93 -6.72 -3.55
C ARG A 3 28.73 -7.69 -3.51
N PHE A 4 28.93 -8.87 -2.94
CA PHE A 4 27.88 -9.86 -2.68
C PHE A 4 26.78 -9.37 -1.71
N LEU A 5 27.14 -8.71 -0.60
CA LEU A 5 26.16 -8.12 0.33
C LEU A 5 25.39 -6.96 -0.30
N SER A 6 26.07 -6.16 -1.13
CA SER A 6 25.42 -5.07 -1.88
C SER A 6 24.44 -5.61 -2.93
N PHE A 7 24.80 -6.71 -3.61
CA PHE A 7 23.90 -7.39 -4.54
C PHE A 7 22.69 -8.00 -3.84
N LEU A 8 22.90 -8.71 -2.73
CA LEU A 8 21.81 -9.34 -1.95
C LEU A 8 20.84 -8.29 -1.39
N PHE A 9 21.36 -7.17 -0.89
CA PHE A 9 20.55 -6.06 -0.40
C PHE A 9 19.73 -5.41 -1.53
N LYS A 10 20.34 -5.16 -2.69
CA LYS A 10 19.62 -4.65 -3.86
C LYS A 10 18.55 -5.65 -4.32
N ALA A 11 18.88 -6.93 -4.40
CA ALA A 11 17.96 -7.99 -4.83
C ALA A 11 16.78 -8.18 -3.86
N LEU A 12 16.98 -8.07 -2.55
CA LEU A 12 15.92 -8.20 -1.56
C LEU A 12 15.03 -6.93 -1.52
N VAL A 13 15.65 -5.75 -1.43
CA VAL A 13 14.93 -4.48 -1.23
C VAL A 13 14.17 -4.07 -2.49
N PHE A 14 14.69 -4.38 -3.68
CA PHE A 14 14.00 -4.18 -4.96
C PHE A 14 13.14 -5.39 -5.35
N GLY A 15 13.70 -6.60 -5.29
CA GLY A 15 13.05 -7.79 -5.84
C GLY A 15 11.80 -8.20 -5.06
N ILE A 16 11.77 -8.03 -3.73
CA ILE A 16 10.57 -8.41 -2.96
C ILE A 16 9.35 -7.57 -3.36
N PRO A 17 9.36 -6.23 -3.27
CA PRO A 17 8.15 -5.45 -3.55
C PRO A 17 7.81 -5.38 -5.02
N VAL A 18 8.83 -5.35 -5.90
CA VAL A 18 8.64 -5.10 -7.34
C VAL A 18 8.37 -6.38 -8.13
N ILE A 19 8.93 -7.52 -7.72
CA ILE A 19 8.86 -8.76 -8.52
C ILE A 19 8.14 -9.86 -7.74
N ILE A 20 8.67 -10.23 -6.58
CA ILE A 20 8.25 -11.44 -5.87
C ILE A 20 6.83 -11.31 -5.33
N PHE A 21 6.46 -10.15 -4.77
CA PHE A 21 5.12 -9.93 -4.24
C PHE A 21 4.04 -9.94 -5.34
N PRO A 22 4.15 -9.17 -6.44
CA PRO A 22 3.21 -9.30 -7.55
C PRO A 22 3.16 -10.71 -8.14
N ALA A 23 4.32 -11.38 -8.28
CA ALA A 23 4.38 -12.75 -8.78
C ALA A 23 3.70 -13.75 -7.85
N SER A 24 3.81 -13.59 -6.52
CA SER A 24 3.16 -14.48 -5.57
C SER A 24 1.63 -14.38 -5.66
N ILE A 25 1.11 -13.15 -5.81
CA ILE A 25 -0.33 -12.92 -6.01
C ILE A 25 -0.80 -13.61 -7.29
N TYR A 26 -0.06 -13.44 -8.39
CA TYR A 26 -0.39 -14.10 -9.65
C TYR A 26 -0.38 -15.62 -9.50
N LEU A 27 0.70 -16.20 -8.99
CA LEU A 27 0.84 -17.65 -8.88
C LEU A 27 -0.21 -18.28 -7.97
N GLU A 28 -0.57 -17.60 -6.87
CA GLU A 28 -1.53 -18.13 -5.89
C GLU A 28 -2.99 -17.93 -6.32
N PHE A 29 -3.29 -16.88 -7.10
CA PHE A 29 -4.67 -16.51 -7.44
C PHE A 29 -5.01 -16.60 -8.93
N ARG A 30 -4.13 -17.18 -9.76
CA ARG A 30 -4.36 -17.39 -11.21
C ARG A 30 -5.53 -18.33 -11.51
N GLU A 31 -5.72 -19.40 -10.73
CA GLU A 31 -6.67 -20.47 -11.07
C GLU A 31 -8.13 -20.03 -10.97
N ASN A 32 -8.41 -18.95 -10.26
CA ASN A 32 -9.74 -18.37 -10.11
C ASN A 32 -9.90 -17.03 -10.85
N ASP A 33 -8.90 -16.62 -11.65
CA ASP A 33 -8.80 -15.29 -12.29
C ASP A 33 -8.95 -14.09 -11.33
N ARG A 34 -8.77 -14.32 -10.02
CA ARG A 34 -8.95 -13.30 -8.97
C ARG A 34 -7.70 -12.46 -8.72
N TRP A 35 -6.56 -12.79 -9.34
CA TRP A 35 -5.32 -12.04 -9.15
C TRP A 35 -5.47 -10.57 -9.60
N ILE A 36 -6.15 -10.31 -10.74
CA ILE A 36 -6.45 -8.95 -11.23
C ILE A 36 -7.29 -8.20 -10.21
N PHE A 37 -8.33 -8.87 -9.70
CA PHE A 37 -9.23 -8.29 -8.71
C PHE A 37 -8.49 -7.86 -7.43
N TYR A 38 -7.54 -8.67 -6.95
CA TYR A 38 -6.70 -8.27 -5.81
C TYR A 38 -5.78 -7.09 -6.13
N CYS A 39 -5.19 -7.06 -7.32
CA CYS A 39 -4.40 -5.91 -7.76
C CYS A 39 -5.24 -4.61 -7.85
N GLN A 40 -6.50 -4.72 -8.28
CA GLN A 40 -7.45 -3.61 -8.38
C GLN A 40 -7.95 -3.13 -7.02
N LEU A 41 -8.11 -4.04 -6.05
CA LEU A 41 -8.49 -3.71 -4.68
C LEU A 41 -7.37 -2.99 -3.92
N TYR A 42 -6.12 -3.38 -4.18
CA TYR A 42 -4.95 -2.93 -3.41
C TYR A 42 -3.84 -2.29 -4.26
N PRO A 43 -4.16 -1.28 -5.10
CA PRO A 43 -3.22 -0.72 -6.05
C PRO A 43 -2.05 0.01 -5.37
N HIS A 44 -2.27 0.55 -4.17
CA HIS A 44 -1.26 1.27 -3.39
C HIS A 44 -0.08 0.40 -2.91
N LEU A 45 -0.24 -0.92 -2.88
CA LEU A 45 0.85 -1.84 -2.56
C LEU A 45 1.45 -2.42 -3.84
N ILE A 46 0.59 -2.84 -4.77
CA ILE A 46 1.03 -3.61 -5.93
C ILE A 46 1.53 -2.68 -7.03
N LEU A 47 0.68 -1.75 -7.49
CA LEU A 47 1.03 -0.83 -8.57
C LEU A 47 2.06 0.21 -8.14
N PHE A 48 1.99 0.73 -6.91
CA PHE A 48 3.03 1.63 -6.41
C PHE A 48 4.41 0.95 -6.42
N SER A 49 4.49 -0.28 -5.93
CA SER A 49 5.74 -1.03 -5.92
C SER A 49 6.28 -1.24 -7.33
N LEU A 50 5.40 -1.66 -8.24
CA LEU A 50 5.75 -1.89 -9.64
C LEU A 50 6.18 -0.62 -10.38
N LEU A 51 5.48 0.50 -10.20
CA LEU A 51 5.65 1.69 -11.05
C LEU A 51 6.66 2.70 -10.51
N ALA A 52 6.77 2.81 -9.18
CA ALA A 52 7.42 3.97 -8.55
C ALA A 52 8.51 3.58 -7.54
N PHE A 53 8.32 2.49 -6.80
CA PHE A 53 9.15 2.20 -5.63
C PHE A 53 10.63 1.96 -5.96
N GLY A 54 10.92 1.30 -7.08
CA GLY A 54 12.31 1.10 -7.52
C GLY A 54 13.08 2.40 -7.74
N VAL A 55 12.40 3.45 -8.23
CA VAL A 55 13.00 4.78 -8.46
C VAL A 55 13.37 5.43 -7.14
N VAL A 56 12.48 5.32 -6.15
CA VAL A 56 12.70 5.85 -4.80
C VAL A 56 13.93 5.18 -4.18
N LEU A 57 14.01 3.85 -4.24
CA LEU A 57 15.11 3.08 -3.69
C LEU A 57 16.46 3.46 -4.28
N VAL A 58 16.56 3.52 -5.62
CA VAL A 58 17.83 3.85 -6.29
C VAL A 58 18.28 5.26 -5.92
N ASN A 59 17.38 6.24 -5.95
CA ASN A 59 17.72 7.62 -5.62
C ASN A 59 18.10 7.79 -4.15
N LEU A 60 17.42 7.12 -3.22
CA LEU A 60 17.78 7.14 -1.81
C LEU A 60 19.12 6.45 -1.54
N TYR A 61 19.41 5.34 -2.22
CA TYR A 61 20.72 4.71 -2.15
C TYR A 61 21.81 5.68 -2.62
N GLN A 62 21.64 6.33 -3.77
CA GLN A 62 22.59 7.33 -4.27
C GLN A 62 22.72 8.53 -3.31
N ALA A 63 21.61 9.01 -2.73
CA ALA A 63 21.64 10.11 -1.77
C ALA A 63 22.40 9.71 -0.50
N SER A 64 22.15 8.50 0.03
CA SER A 64 22.88 7.96 1.18
C SER A 64 24.37 7.85 0.88
N ALA A 65 24.73 7.58 -0.39
CA ALA A 65 26.11 7.46 -0.83
C ALA A 65 26.90 8.77 -0.70
N LEU A 66 26.22 9.92 -0.66
CA LEU A 66 26.81 11.25 -0.53
C LEU A 66 27.06 11.67 0.93
N ILE A 67 26.53 10.94 1.91
CA ILE A 67 26.73 11.21 3.35
C ILE A 67 28.14 10.80 3.75
N ARG A 68 28.88 11.71 4.40
CA ARG A 68 30.27 11.52 4.83
C ARG A 68 30.36 10.58 6.04
N ARG A 69 29.57 10.81 7.09
CA ARG A 69 29.59 10.03 8.34
C ARG A 69 28.62 8.85 8.29
N ARG A 70 29.10 7.70 7.80
CA ARG A 70 28.28 6.49 7.62
C ARG A 70 27.80 5.82 8.90
N SER A 71 28.56 5.95 10.00
CA SER A 71 28.20 5.34 11.29
C SER A 71 26.91 5.94 11.88
N SER A 72 26.76 7.27 11.85
CA SER A 72 25.54 7.96 12.29
C SER A 72 24.34 7.60 11.42
N PHE A 73 24.55 7.49 10.10
CA PHE A 73 23.52 7.04 9.16
C PHE A 73 23.04 5.63 9.45
N PHE A 74 23.97 4.70 9.65
CA PHE A 74 23.62 3.33 10.00
C PHE A 74 22.78 3.26 11.30
N ARG A 75 23.19 4.00 12.35
CA ARG A 75 22.42 4.06 13.60
C ARG A 75 20.99 4.57 13.40
N ASN A 76 20.83 5.66 12.64
CA ASN A 76 19.50 6.23 12.36
C ASN A 76 18.65 5.26 11.53
N CYS A 77 19.23 4.56 10.55
CA CYS A 77 18.55 3.51 9.81
C CYS A 77 18.10 2.36 10.72
N CYS A 78 18.92 1.92 11.68
CA CYS A 78 18.53 0.89 12.64
C CYS A 78 17.31 1.31 13.47
N ILE A 79 17.25 2.56 13.93
CA ILE A 79 16.09 3.08 14.66
C ILE A 79 14.83 3.05 13.77
N MET A 80 14.93 3.51 12.52
CA MET A 80 13.80 3.49 11.58
C MET A 80 13.34 2.06 11.25
N ILE A 81 14.26 1.10 11.18
CA ILE A 81 13.96 -0.32 11.01
C ILE A 81 13.17 -0.87 12.19
N VAL A 82 13.56 -0.54 13.43
CA VAL A 82 12.82 -0.96 14.64
C VAL A 82 11.41 -0.39 14.64
N ILE A 83 11.24 0.89 14.34
CA ILE A 83 9.91 1.53 14.23
C ILE A 83 9.10 0.84 13.13
N SER A 84 9.71 0.52 11.99
CA SER A 84 9.05 -0.17 10.89
C SER A 84 8.61 -1.58 11.25
N ALA A 85 9.39 -2.30 12.08
CA ALA A 85 9.01 -3.61 12.59
C ALA A 85 7.75 -3.52 13.47
N ILE A 86 7.65 -2.50 14.34
CA ILE A 86 6.47 -2.25 15.17
C ILE A 86 5.25 -1.93 14.29
N LEU A 87 5.39 -1.03 13.32
CA LEU A 87 4.31 -0.67 12.39
C LEU A 87 3.87 -1.88 11.56
N THR A 88 4.81 -2.72 11.14
CA THR A 88 4.50 -3.96 10.42
C THR A 88 3.72 -4.90 11.32
N PHE A 89 4.11 -5.08 12.58
CA PHE A 89 3.36 -5.91 13.52
C PHE A 89 1.90 -5.44 13.66
N VAL A 90 1.68 -4.13 13.81
CA VAL A 90 0.32 -3.55 13.86
C VAL A 90 -0.44 -3.84 12.57
N GLU A 91 0.17 -3.64 11.40
CA GLU A 91 -0.48 -3.90 10.11
C GLU A 91 -0.86 -5.37 9.94
N THR A 92 0.04 -6.30 10.29
CA THR A 92 -0.19 -7.75 10.15
C THR A 92 -1.22 -8.35 11.10
N THR A 93 -1.60 -7.59 12.13
CA THR A 93 -2.64 -7.97 13.09
C THR A 93 -3.95 -7.22 12.84
N SER A 94 -3.98 -6.35 11.82
CA SER A 94 -5.16 -5.60 11.38
C SER A 94 -6.04 -6.44 10.44
N ASN A 95 -7.24 -5.92 10.15
CA ASN A 95 -8.19 -6.56 9.22
C ASN A 95 -8.06 -6.03 7.78
N ASN A 96 -7.16 -5.07 7.56
CA ASN A 96 -7.08 -4.23 6.35
C ASN A 96 -6.97 -5.04 5.06
N MET A 97 -6.05 -6.00 5.05
CA MET A 97 -5.67 -6.77 3.88
C MET A 97 -6.07 -8.25 3.99
N MET A 98 -6.89 -8.60 4.99
CA MET A 98 -7.14 -9.99 5.36
C MET A 98 -7.61 -10.85 4.17
N LEU A 99 -8.39 -10.30 3.24
CA LEU A 99 -8.86 -11.04 2.07
C LEU A 99 -7.71 -11.51 1.15
N LEU A 100 -6.64 -10.70 1.02
CA LEU A 100 -5.41 -11.07 0.31
C LEU A 100 -4.56 -12.06 1.12
N GLU A 101 -4.56 -11.89 2.45
CA GLU A 101 -3.74 -12.66 3.39
C GLU A 101 -4.20 -14.10 3.60
N LEU A 102 -5.42 -14.44 3.19
CA LEU A 102 -5.95 -15.80 3.26
C LEU A 102 -5.56 -16.60 2.01
N ASN A 103 -5.31 -17.91 2.12
CA ASN A 103 -5.17 -18.77 0.95
C ASN A 103 -6.54 -19.19 0.37
N ASN A 104 -6.56 -19.77 -0.83
CA ASN A 104 -7.80 -20.12 -1.54
C ASN A 104 -8.68 -21.14 -0.81
N GLN A 105 -8.09 -21.97 0.05
CA GLN A 105 -8.77 -23.03 0.80
C GLN A 105 -9.15 -22.60 2.22
N ALA A 106 -8.89 -21.35 2.60
CA ALA A 106 -9.12 -20.88 3.96
C ALA A 106 -10.62 -20.93 4.30
N GLN A 107 -10.94 -21.70 5.34
CA GLN A 107 -12.28 -21.85 5.88
C GLN A 107 -12.21 -21.83 7.42
N SER A 108 -13.20 -21.22 8.05
CA SER A 108 -13.36 -21.20 9.50
C SER A 108 -14.83 -21.17 9.86
N THR A 109 -15.17 -21.77 10.99
CA THR A 109 -16.49 -21.66 11.60
C THR A 109 -16.40 -20.78 12.83
N ILE A 110 -17.29 -19.80 12.94
CA ILE A 110 -17.36 -18.91 14.10
C ILE A 110 -18.75 -18.94 14.73
N GLU A 111 -18.81 -18.84 16.04
CA GLU A 111 -20.06 -18.61 16.75
C GLU A 111 -20.40 -17.13 16.73
N LEU A 112 -21.65 -16.82 16.40
CA LEU A 112 -22.17 -15.46 16.34
C LEU A 112 -23.27 -15.23 17.36
N SER A 113 -23.42 -13.97 17.77
CA SER A 113 -24.60 -13.55 18.52
C SER A 113 -25.85 -13.65 17.65
N ARG A 114 -27.01 -13.89 18.28
CA ARG A 114 -28.31 -13.90 17.59
C ARG A 114 -28.57 -12.60 16.81
N THR A 115 -28.08 -11.47 17.31
CA THR A 115 -28.19 -10.16 16.62
C THR A 115 -27.41 -10.12 15.32
N ALA A 116 -26.16 -10.62 15.31
CA ALA A 116 -25.33 -10.65 14.10
C ALA A 116 -25.90 -11.62 13.06
N ILE A 117 -26.44 -12.76 13.49
CA ILE A 117 -27.10 -13.72 12.59
C ILE A 117 -28.30 -13.07 11.91
N LYS A 118 -29.19 -12.43 12.68
CA LYS A 118 -30.35 -11.72 12.12
C LYS A 118 -29.96 -10.64 11.10
N GLN A 119 -28.85 -9.94 11.34
CA GLN A 119 -28.33 -8.95 10.39
C GLN A 119 -27.82 -9.62 9.11
N ILE A 120 -27.04 -10.70 9.22
CA ILE A 120 -26.49 -11.42 8.06
C ILE A 120 -27.61 -12.10 7.25
N GLN A 121 -28.70 -12.54 7.89
CA GLN A 121 -29.90 -13.07 7.22
C GLN A 121 -30.64 -12.03 6.37
N GLN A 122 -30.36 -10.74 6.53
CA GLN A 122 -30.89 -9.72 5.61
C GLN A 122 -30.15 -9.70 4.27
N ILE A 123 -28.98 -10.35 4.15
CA ILE A 123 -28.23 -10.35 2.89
C ILE A 123 -29.03 -11.16 1.85
N PRO A 124 -29.31 -10.59 0.65
CA PRO A 124 -30.01 -11.33 -0.38
C PRO A 124 -29.20 -12.53 -0.90
N ASP A 125 -29.89 -13.60 -1.27
CA ASP A 125 -29.28 -14.85 -1.82
C ASP A 125 -28.41 -14.61 -3.06
N ASN A 126 -28.72 -13.55 -3.80
CA ASN A 126 -27.96 -13.17 -4.98
C ASN A 126 -26.59 -12.54 -4.67
N ILE A 127 -26.32 -12.20 -3.40
CA ILE A 127 -25.00 -11.79 -2.91
C ILE A 127 -24.28 -13.00 -2.33
N ILE A 128 -24.94 -13.70 -1.41
CA ILE A 128 -24.45 -14.93 -0.78
C ILE A 128 -25.65 -15.78 -0.33
N ASP A 129 -25.54 -17.09 -0.50
CA ASP A 129 -26.54 -18.03 0.01
C ASP A 129 -26.35 -18.15 1.53
N VAL A 130 -27.20 -17.43 2.29
CA VAL A 130 -27.09 -17.32 3.74
C VAL A 130 -27.43 -18.65 4.42
N ASP A 131 -28.37 -19.41 3.87
CA ASP A 131 -28.83 -20.69 4.42
C ASP A 131 -27.74 -21.76 4.35
N ARG A 132 -26.86 -21.70 3.35
CA ARG A 132 -25.71 -22.62 3.25
C ARG A 132 -24.58 -22.30 4.22
N ILE A 133 -24.43 -21.05 4.64
CA ILE A 133 -23.31 -20.62 5.47
C ILE A 133 -23.67 -20.51 6.96
N ILE A 134 -24.96 -20.36 7.29
CA ILE A 134 -25.44 -20.30 8.67
C ILE A 134 -26.04 -21.65 9.07
N ASN A 135 -25.50 -22.25 10.12
CA ASN A 135 -26.07 -23.43 10.76
C ASN A 135 -26.29 -23.15 12.26
N GLY A 136 -27.54 -22.93 12.65
CA GLY A 136 -27.89 -22.53 14.02
C GLY A 136 -27.23 -21.19 14.39
N ASN A 137 -26.35 -21.21 15.40
CA ASN A 137 -25.59 -20.02 15.82
C ASN A 137 -24.19 -19.92 15.19
N GLN A 138 -23.86 -20.84 14.28
CA GLN A 138 -22.54 -20.93 13.67
C GLN A 138 -22.58 -20.37 12.25
N LEU A 139 -21.58 -19.58 11.91
CA LEU A 139 -21.33 -19.08 10.56
C LEU A 139 -20.07 -19.76 10.01
N THR A 140 -20.22 -20.45 8.90
CA THR A 140 -19.13 -21.02 8.12
C THR A 140 -18.65 -20.00 7.10
N ILE A 141 -17.40 -19.58 7.24
CA ILE A 141 -16.77 -18.54 6.42
C ILE A 141 -15.67 -19.19 5.60
N SER A 142 -15.68 -18.97 4.28
CA SER A 142 -14.58 -19.33 3.40
C SER A 142 -14.08 -18.12 2.62
N LYS A 143 -12.80 -18.11 2.24
CA LYS A 143 -12.24 -17.07 1.36
C LYS A 143 -13.03 -16.96 0.06
N GLU A 144 -13.44 -18.10 -0.49
CA GLU A 144 -14.24 -18.14 -1.72
C GLU A 144 -15.54 -17.35 -1.57
N ASN A 145 -16.28 -17.61 -0.48
CA ASN A 145 -17.55 -16.95 -0.16
C ASN A 145 -17.37 -15.44 0.07
N LEU A 146 -16.33 -15.04 0.80
CA LEU A 146 -16.01 -13.63 1.02
C LEU A 146 -15.70 -12.90 -0.29
N GLY A 147 -14.91 -13.53 -1.18
CA GLY A 147 -14.60 -12.95 -2.49
C GLY A 147 -15.82 -12.85 -3.41
N LYS A 148 -16.68 -13.88 -3.44
CA LYS A 148 -17.93 -13.85 -4.22
C LYS A 148 -18.88 -12.77 -3.70
N ALA A 149 -19.08 -12.71 -2.39
CA ALA A 149 -19.93 -11.71 -1.75
C ALA A 149 -19.47 -10.29 -2.07
N LEU A 150 -18.16 -10.02 -2.02
CA LEU A 150 -17.60 -8.71 -2.36
C LEU A 150 -17.86 -8.31 -3.82
N ILE A 151 -17.66 -9.23 -4.76
CA ILE A 151 -17.92 -8.98 -6.20
C ILE A 151 -19.41 -8.73 -6.44
N ASN A 152 -20.28 -9.60 -5.91
CA ASN A 152 -21.72 -9.47 -6.08
C ASN A 152 -22.25 -8.20 -5.41
N PHE A 153 -21.73 -7.84 -4.23
CA PHE A 153 -22.09 -6.61 -3.54
C PHE A 153 -21.67 -5.38 -4.34
N ARG A 154 -20.43 -5.33 -4.85
CA ARG A 154 -19.96 -4.25 -5.71
C ARG A 154 -20.93 -3.96 -6.86
N ASP A 155 -21.39 -5.01 -7.54
CA ASP A 155 -22.20 -4.89 -8.75
C ASP A 155 -23.66 -4.51 -8.45
N ARG A 156 -24.14 -4.72 -7.21
CA ARG A 156 -25.56 -4.61 -6.86
C ARG A 156 -25.86 -3.64 -5.72
N GLN A 157 -24.85 -3.09 -5.06
CA GLN A 157 -24.97 -2.25 -3.86
C GLN A 157 -25.92 -1.04 -4.02
N THR A 158 -26.12 -0.53 -5.24
CA THR A 158 -27.06 0.58 -5.51
C THR A 158 -28.51 0.20 -5.28
N ASN A 159 -28.86 -1.09 -5.43
CA ASN A 159 -30.22 -1.61 -5.30
C ASN A 159 -30.52 -2.22 -3.93
N LEU A 160 -29.55 -2.21 -3.01
CA LEU A 160 -29.69 -2.81 -1.68
C LEU A 160 -30.23 -1.80 -0.65
N SER A 161 -31.12 -2.27 0.22
CA SER A 161 -31.60 -1.49 1.36
C SER A 161 -30.46 -1.25 2.38
N PRO A 162 -30.56 -0.24 3.26
CA PRO A 162 -29.59 -0.01 4.33
C PRO A 162 -29.37 -1.24 5.22
N GLU A 163 -30.43 -1.99 5.53
CA GLU A 163 -30.37 -3.21 6.36
C GLU A 163 -29.59 -4.32 5.65
N GLN A 164 -29.81 -4.49 4.35
CA GLN A 164 -29.09 -5.47 3.53
C GLN A 164 -27.60 -5.14 3.44
N LYS A 165 -27.26 -3.85 3.26
CA LYS A 165 -25.87 -3.37 3.29
C LYS A 165 -25.23 -3.62 4.65
N GLN A 166 -25.93 -3.30 5.72
CA GLN A 166 -25.45 -3.53 7.08
C GLN A 166 -25.23 -5.02 7.38
N GLY A 167 -26.10 -5.89 6.89
CA GLY A 167 -25.93 -7.34 6.94
C GLY A 167 -24.62 -7.78 6.27
N TYR A 168 -24.39 -7.31 5.04
CA TYR A 168 -23.16 -7.58 4.30
C TYR A 168 -21.92 -7.08 5.03
N TYR A 169 -21.91 -5.84 5.52
CA TYR A 169 -20.76 -5.31 6.27
C TYR A 169 -20.50 -6.07 7.56
N THR A 170 -21.56 -6.55 8.22
CA THR A 170 -21.42 -7.41 9.41
C THR A 170 -20.76 -8.73 9.05
N PHE A 171 -21.20 -9.37 7.96
CA PHE A 171 -20.58 -10.59 7.43
C PHE A 171 -19.09 -10.37 7.11
N MET A 172 -18.75 -9.32 6.36
CA MET A 172 -17.37 -9.01 5.98
C MET A 172 -16.49 -8.67 7.18
N LYS A 173 -16.97 -7.86 8.13
CA LYS A 173 -16.22 -7.49 9.36
C LYS A 173 -15.89 -8.72 10.22
N LYS A 174 -16.82 -9.70 10.30
CA LYS A 174 -16.59 -10.95 11.03
C LYS A 174 -15.67 -11.90 10.26
N GLY A 175 -15.91 -12.06 8.97
CA GLY A 175 -15.14 -12.95 8.11
C GLY A 175 -13.71 -12.50 7.82
N LEU A 176 -13.43 -11.20 7.84
CA LEU A 176 -12.10 -10.64 7.63
C LEU A 176 -11.42 -10.19 8.94
N SER A 177 -11.96 -10.57 10.10
CA SER A 177 -11.29 -10.31 11.36
C SER A 177 -10.05 -11.19 11.53
N PHE A 178 -8.89 -10.61 11.87
CA PHE A 178 -7.70 -11.40 12.23
C PHE A 178 -7.99 -12.40 13.36
N SER A 179 -8.88 -12.03 14.29
CA SER A 179 -9.26 -12.90 15.41
C SER A 179 -9.94 -14.20 14.98
N THR A 180 -10.62 -14.21 13.82
CA THR A 180 -11.25 -15.39 13.21
C THR A 180 -10.20 -16.40 12.75
N TRP A 181 -9.05 -15.92 12.25
CA TRP A 181 -8.08 -16.75 11.53
C TRP A 181 -6.83 -17.09 12.35
N LYS A 182 -6.47 -16.28 13.35
CA LYS A 182 -5.19 -16.40 14.08
C LYS A 182 -4.92 -17.75 14.77
N LYS A 183 -5.96 -18.54 15.03
CA LYS A 183 -5.86 -19.87 15.66
C LYS A 183 -5.97 -21.03 14.67
N GLN A 184 -6.29 -20.75 13.41
CA GLN A 184 -6.47 -21.76 12.39
C GLN A 184 -5.14 -22.10 11.73
N ASN A 185 -4.90 -23.39 11.50
CA ASN A 185 -3.70 -23.86 10.83
C ASN A 185 -3.86 -23.75 9.31
N ASN A 186 -2.78 -23.39 8.61
CA ASN A 186 -2.72 -23.37 7.14
C ASN A 186 -3.83 -22.53 6.47
N VAL A 187 -4.23 -21.41 7.06
CA VAL A 187 -5.22 -20.49 6.46
C VAL A 187 -4.61 -19.28 5.76
N PHE A 188 -3.36 -18.94 6.10
CA PHE A 188 -2.70 -17.77 5.53
C PHE A 188 -2.03 -18.10 4.18
N SER A 189 -2.07 -17.13 3.27
CA SER A 189 -1.48 -17.19 1.94
C SER A 189 0.04 -17.10 1.97
N THR A 190 0.69 -17.63 0.93
CA THR A 190 2.12 -17.37 0.73
C THR A 190 2.33 -15.89 0.38
N SER A 191 1.37 -15.32 -0.35
CA SER A 191 1.32 -13.89 -0.66
C SER A 191 1.32 -13.00 0.58
N ARG A 192 0.81 -13.47 1.73
CA ARG A 192 0.91 -12.77 3.02
C ARG A 192 2.35 -12.50 3.40
N ILE A 193 3.26 -13.46 3.28
CA ILE A 193 4.66 -13.28 3.69
C ILE A 193 5.30 -12.17 2.86
N PHE A 194 5.10 -12.18 1.55
CA PHE A 194 5.65 -11.16 0.65
C PHE A 194 4.98 -9.80 0.82
N TYR A 195 3.69 -9.78 1.16
CA TYR A 195 2.99 -8.57 1.57
C TYR A 195 3.64 -7.95 2.82
N ILE A 196 3.87 -8.76 3.88
CA ILE A 196 4.50 -8.31 5.13
C ILE A 196 5.88 -7.72 4.86
N LEU A 197 6.69 -8.42 4.07
CA LEU A 197 8.03 -7.95 3.71
C LEU A 197 7.97 -6.67 2.86
N SER A 198 7.03 -6.58 1.91
CA SER A 198 6.85 -5.39 1.08
C SER A 198 6.42 -4.18 1.90
N PHE A 199 5.44 -4.36 2.80
CA PHE A 199 5.00 -3.32 3.73
C PHE A 199 6.15 -2.85 4.63
N PHE A 200 6.91 -3.79 5.20
CA PHE A 200 8.07 -3.47 6.04
C PHE A 200 9.13 -2.66 5.26
N ILE A 201 9.45 -3.06 4.03
CA ILE A 201 10.43 -2.39 3.18
C ILE A 201 9.95 -0.98 2.81
N ILE A 202 8.71 -0.83 2.34
CA ILE A 202 8.14 0.47 1.95
C ILE A 202 8.09 1.42 3.16
N THR A 203 7.66 0.93 4.31
CA THR A 203 7.60 1.71 5.55
C THR A 203 8.99 2.12 6.01
N SER A 204 9.97 1.21 5.99
CA SER A 204 11.36 1.53 6.34
C SER A 204 11.93 2.62 5.44
N VAL A 205 11.68 2.52 4.14
CA VAL A 205 12.11 3.52 3.16
C VAL A 205 11.45 4.87 3.41
N SER A 206 10.13 4.89 3.66
CA SER A 206 9.40 6.10 4.02
C SER A 206 9.99 6.77 5.26
N LEU A 207 10.26 6.01 6.31
CA LEU A 207 10.83 6.55 7.54
C LEU A 207 12.26 7.05 7.35
N ILE A 208 13.09 6.42 6.51
CA ILE A 208 14.47 6.83 6.24
C ILE A 208 14.55 8.22 5.57
N PHE A 209 13.53 8.66 4.85
CA PHE A 209 13.50 10.04 4.31
C PHE A 209 13.72 11.09 5.39
N TRP A 210 13.12 10.91 6.57
CA TRP A 210 13.19 11.86 7.67
C TRP A 210 14.59 12.16 8.19
N PRO A 211 15.37 11.17 8.67
CA PRO A 211 16.73 11.42 9.10
C PRO A 211 17.60 11.93 7.94
N MET A 212 17.32 11.53 6.70
CA MET A 212 18.04 12.05 5.54
C MET A 212 17.82 13.57 5.34
N LEU A 213 16.62 14.08 5.56
CA LEU A 213 16.34 15.50 5.39
C LEU A 213 16.70 16.35 6.62
N VAL A 214 16.42 15.83 7.82
CA VAL A 214 16.43 16.63 9.06
C VAL A 214 17.77 16.58 9.78
N ILE A 215 18.48 15.45 9.76
CA ILE A 215 19.67 15.26 10.60
C ILE A 215 20.96 15.72 9.90
N TYR A 216 21.06 15.55 8.58
CA TYR A 216 22.30 15.86 7.86
C TYR A 216 22.31 17.28 7.33
N GLU A 217 23.36 18.01 7.70
CA GLU A 217 23.60 19.36 7.21
C GLU A 217 24.48 19.34 5.95
N ARG A 218 24.65 20.52 5.34
CA ARG A 218 25.47 20.70 4.14
C ARG A 218 26.92 20.22 4.36
N SER A 219 27.46 20.39 5.57
CA SER A 219 28.82 19.99 5.96
C SER A 219 29.01 18.46 5.99
N ASP A 220 27.94 17.72 6.24
CA ASP A 220 27.94 16.25 6.32
C ASP A 220 27.86 15.56 4.96
N ILE A 221 27.65 16.32 3.88
CA ILE A 221 27.30 15.80 2.56
C ILE A 221 28.34 16.23 1.52
N ARG A 222 28.84 15.28 0.72
CA ARG A 222 29.89 15.53 -0.29
C ARG A 222 29.42 16.48 -1.39
N ASP A 223 28.21 16.27 -1.91
CA ASP A 223 27.55 17.12 -2.89
C ASP A 223 26.11 17.37 -2.45
N TYR A 224 25.91 18.49 -1.76
CA TYR A 224 24.62 18.82 -1.16
C TYR A 224 23.54 19.14 -2.22
N HIS A 225 23.94 19.67 -3.37
CA HIS A 225 22.99 20.00 -4.43
C HIS A 225 22.46 18.73 -5.11
N ARG A 226 23.35 17.78 -5.43
CA ARG A 226 22.94 16.47 -5.96
C ARG A 226 22.14 15.69 -4.92
N TYR A 227 22.51 15.77 -3.64
CA TYR A 227 21.77 15.14 -2.55
C TYR A 227 20.31 15.62 -2.47
N LEU A 228 20.08 16.93 -2.43
CA LEU A 228 18.73 17.47 -2.41
C LEU A 228 17.95 17.14 -3.69
N LYS A 229 18.61 17.13 -4.86
CA LYS A 229 17.99 16.69 -6.12
C LYS A 229 17.44 15.26 -6.01
N LEU A 230 18.25 14.34 -5.49
CA LEU A 230 17.87 12.94 -5.33
C LEU A 230 16.72 12.80 -4.33
N LEU A 231 16.76 13.49 -3.19
CA LEU A 231 15.66 13.51 -2.22
C LEU A 231 14.36 14.08 -2.82
N THR A 232 14.44 15.14 -3.65
CA THR A 232 13.29 15.70 -4.35
C THR A 232 12.69 14.72 -5.34
N ILE A 233 13.49 14.04 -6.16
CA ILE A 233 12.98 13.03 -7.09
C ILE A 233 12.33 11.88 -6.31
N SER A 234 13.01 11.35 -5.28
CA SER A 234 12.45 10.31 -4.42
C SER A 234 11.13 10.73 -3.79
N PHE A 235 11.03 11.96 -3.27
CA PHE A 235 9.79 12.49 -2.68
C PHE A 235 8.67 12.56 -3.71
N LEU A 236 8.91 13.20 -4.85
CA LEU A 236 7.88 13.38 -5.90
C LEU A 236 7.35 12.04 -6.40
N VAL A 237 8.23 11.06 -6.60
CA VAL A 237 7.82 9.71 -7.04
C VAL A 237 7.09 8.97 -5.92
N PHE A 238 7.54 9.11 -4.66
CA PHE A 238 6.85 8.51 -3.52
C PHE A 238 5.45 9.10 -3.31
N MET A 239 5.20 10.36 -3.70
CA MET A 239 3.88 10.98 -3.63
C MET A 239 2.82 10.27 -4.51
N LEU A 240 3.23 9.47 -5.51
CA LEU A 240 2.30 8.62 -6.27
C LEU A 240 1.62 7.55 -5.40
N TRP A 241 2.19 7.21 -4.24
CA TRP A 241 1.56 6.31 -3.28
C TRP A 241 0.30 6.88 -2.66
N ILE A 242 0.27 8.19 -2.37
CA ILE A 242 -0.83 8.86 -1.66
C ILE A 242 -2.17 8.71 -2.38
N PRO A 243 -2.33 9.04 -3.68
CA PRO A 243 -3.62 8.90 -4.35
C PRO A 243 -4.11 7.44 -4.37
N LEU A 244 -3.19 6.48 -4.49
CA LEU A 244 -3.54 5.05 -4.44
C LEU A 244 -3.98 4.62 -3.04
N ARG A 245 -3.30 5.09 -1.99
CA ARG A 245 -3.69 4.81 -0.60
C ARG A 245 -5.00 5.49 -0.24
N TYR A 246 -5.25 6.67 -0.81
CA TYR A 246 -6.49 7.40 -0.65
C TYR A 246 -7.68 6.65 -1.26
N TYR A 247 -7.50 6.11 -2.47
CA TYR A 247 -8.45 5.19 -3.09
C TYR A 247 -8.77 3.99 -2.19
N TYR A 248 -7.74 3.35 -1.63
CA TYR A 248 -7.92 2.22 -0.75
C TYR A 248 -8.73 2.59 0.51
N ASN A 249 -8.38 3.68 1.19
CA ASN A 249 -9.05 4.07 2.43
C ASN A 249 -10.51 4.49 2.20
N LEU A 250 -10.82 5.18 1.11
CA LEU A 250 -12.17 5.71 0.87
C LEU A 250 -13.08 4.77 0.09
N LEU A 251 -12.56 4.05 -0.89
CA LEU A 251 -13.37 3.20 -1.76
C LEU A 251 -13.24 1.73 -1.39
N THR A 252 -12.02 1.19 -1.27
CA THR A 252 -11.85 -0.23 -0.94
C THR A 252 -12.37 -0.54 0.47
N LEU A 253 -11.96 0.19 1.50
CA LEU A 253 -12.43 -0.05 2.87
C LEU A 253 -13.93 0.20 3.02
N ASN A 254 -14.50 1.18 2.32
CA ASN A 254 -15.94 1.39 2.37
C ASN A 254 -16.69 0.24 1.69
N LEU A 255 -16.24 -0.20 0.52
CA LEU A 255 -16.80 -1.36 -0.18
C LEU A 255 -16.73 -2.65 0.66
N VAL A 256 -15.65 -2.84 1.42
CA VAL A 256 -15.45 -4.07 2.20
C VAL A 256 -16.14 -3.99 3.57
N PHE A 257 -16.12 -2.85 4.25
CA PHE A 257 -16.50 -2.73 5.66
C PHE A 257 -17.60 -1.71 5.96
N GLY A 258 -18.03 -0.88 5.00
CA GLY A 258 -19.04 0.14 5.23
C GLY A 258 -18.57 1.26 6.15
N ASN A 259 -17.28 1.62 6.05
CA ASN A 259 -16.70 2.70 6.83
C ASN A 259 -16.95 4.03 6.10
N ASP A 260 -18.07 4.69 6.40
CA ASP A 260 -18.41 6.01 5.83
C ASP A 260 -17.58 7.18 6.41
N TYR A 261 -16.68 6.91 7.36
CA TYR A 261 -15.85 7.94 7.98
C TYR A 261 -14.70 8.37 7.07
N LEU A 262 -14.97 9.38 6.25
CA LEU A 262 -14.05 10.08 5.34
C LEU A 262 -12.73 10.56 5.98
N ILE A 263 -12.68 10.79 7.30
CA ILE A 263 -11.53 11.40 7.99
C ILE A 263 -10.92 10.46 9.05
N GLY A 264 -11.74 9.64 9.74
CA GLY A 264 -11.27 8.73 10.80
C GLY A 264 -10.56 7.47 10.30
N SER A 265 -10.68 7.16 9.00
CA SER A 265 -10.05 6.01 8.33
C SER A 265 -8.80 6.39 7.53
N LEU A 266 -8.52 7.69 7.37
CA LEU A 266 -7.33 8.15 6.68
C LEU A 266 -6.13 7.94 7.58
N ASP A 267 -5.04 7.41 7.01
CA ASP A 267 -3.73 7.37 7.66
C ASP A 267 -3.28 8.80 7.97
N LEU A 268 -3.72 9.34 9.12
CA LEU A 268 -3.44 10.70 9.57
C LEU A 268 -1.93 10.98 9.51
N PHE A 269 -1.14 9.92 9.75
CA PHE A 269 0.29 9.87 9.51
C PHE A 269 0.64 10.32 8.09
N ALA A 270 0.23 9.60 7.04
CA ALA A 270 0.56 9.94 5.65
C ALA A 270 0.06 11.32 5.22
N PHE A 271 -1.18 11.68 5.55
CA PHE A 271 -1.82 12.90 5.04
C PHE A 271 -1.30 14.19 5.70
N LEU A 272 -0.63 14.10 6.86
CA LEU A 272 0.01 15.25 7.51
C LEU A 272 1.52 15.26 7.34
N ILE A 273 2.17 14.10 7.47
CA ILE A 273 3.63 14.00 7.56
C ILE A 273 4.30 14.24 6.21
N TYR A 274 3.72 13.76 5.09
CA TYR A 274 4.32 13.99 3.78
C TYR A 274 4.27 15.46 3.33
N PRO A 275 3.18 16.22 3.52
CA PRO A 275 3.18 17.67 3.32
C PRO A 275 4.24 18.41 4.16
N VAL A 276 4.41 18.02 5.43
CA VAL A 276 5.44 18.60 6.31
C VAL A 276 6.85 18.30 5.78
N TYR A 277 7.12 17.05 5.41
CA TYR A 277 8.38 16.65 4.78
C TYR A 277 8.64 17.44 3.51
N GLY A 278 7.64 17.56 2.63
CA GLY A 278 7.72 18.31 1.39
C GLY A 278 8.05 19.79 1.65
N SER A 279 7.40 20.40 2.64
CA SER A 279 7.63 21.80 3.01
C SER A 279 9.07 22.02 3.50
N LEU A 280 9.58 21.12 4.35
CA LEU A 280 10.98 21.15 4.79
C LEU A 280 11.95 20.95 3.62
N LEU A 281 11.62 20.06 2.68
CA LEU A 281 12.45 19.81 1.50
C LEU A 281 12.48 21.01 0.54
N ALA A 282 11.33 21.66 0.34
CA ALA A 282 11.22 22.90 -0.41
C ALA A 282 12.07 24.00 0.24
N TRP A 283 11.99 24.15 1.56
CA TRP A 283 12.79 25.08 2.33
C TRP A 283 14.30 24.83 2.19
N LYS A 284 14.75 23.57 2.33
CA LYS A 284 16.17 23.21 2.13
C LYS A 284 16.66 23.46 0.71
N ASN A 285 15.81 23.25 -0.31
CA ASN A 285 16.13 23.59 -1.70
C ASN A 285 16.25 25.11 -1.89
N TYR A 286 15.31 25.88 -1.33
CA TYR A 286 15.34 27.35 -1.35
C TYR A 286 16.62 27.91 -0.71
N GLN A 287 16.99 27.43 0.47
CA GLN A 287 18.22 27.84 1.16
C GLN A 287 19.50 27.51 0.35
N ASN A 288 19.50 26.39 -0.37
CA ASN A 288 20.68 25.94 -1.11
C ASN A 288 20.86 26.67 -2.46
N ARG A 289 19.77 26.83 -3.22
CA ARG A 289 19.75 27.52 -4.51
C ARG A 289 18.37 28.17 -4.73
N PRO A 290 18.18 29.42 -4.28
CA PRO A 290 16.89 30.10 -4.43
C PRO A 290 16.50 30.29 -5.91
N GLU A 291 17.48 30.36 -6.80
CA GLU A 291 17.32 30.46 -8.26
C GLU A 291 16.66 29.21 -8.89
N ASP A 292 16.74 28.03 -8.25
CA ASP A 292 16.18 26.76 -8.78
C ASP A 292 14.70 26.60 -8.38
N PHE A 293 13.89 27.61 -8.73
CA PHE A 293 12.45 27.65 -8.42
C PHE A 293 11.68 26.46 -8.97
N ARG A 294 12.16 25.84 -10.06
CA ARG A 294 11.50 24.69 -10.69
C ARG A 294 11.30 23.53 -9.70
N ARG A 295 12.29 23.22 -8.86
CA ARG A 295 12.17 22.12 -7.87
C ARG A 295 11.19 22.45 -6.77
N ILE A 296 11.27 23.66 -6.26
CA ILE A 296 10.38 24.15 -5.20
C ILE A 296 8.94 24.14 -5.69
N PHE A 297 8.72 24.63 -6.92
CA PHE A 297 7.41 24.63 -7.57
C PHE A 297 6.84 23.21 -7.75
N LEU A 298 7.65 22.24 -8.19
CA LEU A 298 7.22 20.85 -8.30
C LEU A 298 6.83 20.24 -6.93
N ILE A 299 7.60 20.54 -5.88
CA ILE A 299 7.27 20.11 -4.52
C ILE A 299 5.96 20.76 -4.06
N ALA A 300 5.79 22.06 -4.30
CA ALA A 300 4.58 22.79 -3.96
C ALA A 300 3.34 22.24 -4.67
N ILE A 301 3.44 21.91 -5.97
CA ILE A 301 2.37 21.23 -6.70
C ILE A 301 2.04 19.88 -6.06
N ALA A 302 3.05 19.07 -5.72
CA ALA A 302 2.82 17.77 -5.12
C ALA A 302 2.10 17.89 -3.76
N ILE A 303 2.49 18.84 -2.92
CA ILE A 303 1.82 19.14 -1.64
C ILE A 303 0.38 19.63 -1.89
N PHE A 304 0.20 20.54 -2.84
CA PHE A 304 -1.11 21.06 -3.22
C PHE A 304 -2.04 19.93 -3.67
N LEU A 305 -1.57 18.98 -4.48
CA LEU A 305 -2.37 17.84 -4.92
C LEU A 305 -2.81 16.94 -3.75
N VAL A 306 -1.95 16.75 -2.74
CA VAL A 306 -2.31 16.01 -1.52
C VAL A 306 -3.40 16.75 -0.75
N ILE A 307 -3.23 18.05 -0.51
CA ILE A 307 -4.21 18.88 0.21
C ILE A 307 -5.52 18.94 -0.57
N PHE A 308 -5.45 19.15 -1.88
CA PHE A 308 -6.60 19.14 -2.79
C PHE A 308 -7.35 17.81 -2.71
N GLY A 309 -6.64 16.69 -2.67
CA GLY A 309 -7.22 15.37 -2.46
C GLY A 309 -8.03 15.26 -1.16
N ILE A 310 -7.48 15.77 -0.06
CA ILE A 310 -8.15 15.78 1.25
C ILE A 310 -9.41 16.66 1.21
N VAL A 311 -9.33 17.84 0.59
CA VAL A 311 -10.45 18.81 0.49
C VAL A 311 -11.54 18.31 -0.45
N PHE A 312 -11.16 17.62 -1.53
CA PHE A 312 -12.08 17.09 -2.54
C PHE A 312 -12.02 15.55 -2.58
N PRO A 313 -12.58 14.89 -1.56
CA PRO A 313 -12.34 13.48 -1.30
C PRO A 313 -12.87 12.53 -2.37
N HIS A 314 -13.74 13.00 -3.26
CA HIS A 314 -14.32 12.19 -4.31
C HIS A 314 -13.51 12.21 -5.60
N ILE A 315 -12.68 13.22 -5.85
CA ILE A 315 -12.04 13.41 -7.16
C ILE A 315 -10.91 12.39 -7.38
N ILE A 316 -9.93 12.37 -6.47
CA ILE A 316 -8.74 11.52 -6.63
C ILE A 316 -9.11 10.03 -6.61
N PRO A 317 -9.92 9.51 -5.67
CA PRO A 317 -10.30 8.11 -5.67
C PRO A 317 -11.06 7.71 -6.94
N ASN A 318 -11.95 8.56 -7.45
CA ASN A 318 -12.68 8.27 -8.69
C ASN A 318 -11.73 8.13 -9.89
N ILE A 319 -10.73 9.02 -10.02
CA ILE A 319 -9.70 8.89 -11.07
C ILE A 319 -8.98 7.55 -10.92
N VAL A 320 -8.56 7.19 -9.71
CA VAL A 320 -7.89 5.91 -9.45
C VAL A 320 -8.80 4.73 -9.78
N THR A 321 -10.11 4.80 -9.49
CA THR A 321 -11.09 3.75 -9.82
C THR A 321 -11.04 3.35 -11.29
N TYR A 322 -10.99 4.33 -12.19
CA TYR A 322 -11.01 4.10 -13.64
C TYR A 322 -9.64 3.71 -14.21
N ILE A 323 -8.55 4.24 -13.66
CA ILE A 323 -7.21 4.00 -14.20
C ILE A 323 -6.58 2.72 -13.62
N PHE A 324 -6.77 2.48 -12.33
CA PHE A 324 -6.03 1.47 -11.56
C PHE A 324 -6.90 0.59 -10.64
N GLY A 325 -8.11 1.03 -10.33
CA GLY A 325 -8.97 0.40 -9.33
C GLY A 325 -9.90 -0.63 -9.94
N ILE A 326 -10.95 -0.93 -9.17
CA ILE A 326 -11.94 -1.98 -9.45
C ILE A 326 -12.67 -1.84 -10.81
N ASN A 327 -12.68 -0.67 -11.44
CA ASN A 327 -13.29 -0.46 -12.76
C ASN A 327 -12.26 -0.30 -13.89
N SER A 328 -10.98 -0.56 -13.62
CA SER A 328 -9.91 -0.37 -14.60
C SER A 328 -9.71 -1.60 -15.50
N ASP A 329 -9.34 -1.36 -16.75
CA ASP A 329 -8.86 -2.40 -17.66
C ASP A 329 -7.36 -2.67 -17.39
N VAL A 330 -7.00 -3.94 -17.33
CA VAL A 330 -5.62 -4.44 -17.15
C VAL A 330 -4.68 -3.92 -18.24
N LEU A 331 -5.18 -3.66 -19.46
CA LEU A 331 -4.39 -3.05 -20.53
C LEU A 331 -3.83 -1.68 -20.14
N THR A 332 -4.60 -0.90 -19.36
CA THR A 332 -4.18 0.42 -18.84
C THR A 332 -2.94 0.30 -17.95
N TRP A 333 -2.80 -0.80 -17.23
CA TRP A 333 -1.65 -1.05 -16.36
C TRP A 333 -0.41 -1.43 -17.17
N GLY A 334 -0.58 -2.23 -18.22
CA GLY A 334 0.50 -2.63 -19.12
C GLY A 334 1.21 -1.42 -19.76
N ILE A 335 0.43 -0.42 -20.18
CA ILE A 335 0.95 0.84 -20.76
C ILE A 335 1.86 1.58 -19.77
N LEU A 336 1.57 1.53 -18.48
CA LEU A 336 2.31 2.25 -17.43
C LEU A 336 3.49 1.44 -16.86
N LEU A 337 3.39 0.11 -16.91
CA LEU A 337 4.45 -0.81 -16.49
C LEU A 337 5.68 -0.74 -17.41
N ILE A 338 5.47 -0.63 -18.72
CA ILE A 338 6.58 -0.65 -19.71
C ILE A 338 7.58 0.50 -19.48
N PRO A 339 7.17 1.79 -19.37
CA PRO A 339 8.10 2.88 -19.08
C PRO A 339 8.82 2.72 -17.75
N SER A 340 8.13 2.19 -16.73
CA SER A 340 8.69 1.99 -15.38
C SER A 340 9.80 0.94 -15.40
N ILE A 341 9.57 -0.19 -16.08
CA ILE A 341 10.57 -1.26 -16.25
C ILE A 341 11.77 -0.79 -17.06
N VAL A 342 11.56 -0.06 -18.16
CA VAL A 342 12.63 0.52 -18.97
C VAL A 342 13.47 1.48 -18.13
N TYR A 343 12.83 2.34 -17.35
CA TYR A 343 13.52 3.25 -16.46
C TYR A 343 14.33 2.52 -15.38
N TYR A 344 13.80 1.45 -14.78
CA TYR A 344 14.56 0.64 -13.83
C TYR A 344 15.80 0.01 -14.45
N GLY A 345 15.67 -0.58 -15.64
CA GLY A 345 16.80 -1.15 -16.38
C GLY A 345 17.89 -0.12 -16.63
N TYR A 346 17.50 1.09 -17.05
CA TYR A 346 18.42 2.21 -17.27
C TYR A 346 19.14 2.65 -15.98
N GLN A 347 18.41 2.80 -14.87
CA GLN A 347 18.99 3.22 -13.59
C GLN A 347 19.94 2.16 -12.99
N ILE A 348 19.63 0.88 -13.15
CA ILE A 348 20.50 -0.22 -12.72
C ILE A 348 21.81 -0.21 -13.53
N HIS A 349 21.72 -0.04 -14.84
CA HIS A 349 22.89 0.06 -15.72
C HIS A 349 23.82 1.23 -15.35
N LEU A 350 23.24 2.40 -15.06
CA LEU A 350 24.02 3.56 -14.62
C LEU A 350 24.72 3.36 -13.27
N THR A 351 24.13 2.56 -12.37
CA THR A 351 24.70 2.30 -11.04
C THR A 351 25.70 1.15 -11.01
N SER A 352 25.82 0.35 -12.07
CA SER A 352 26.89 -0.67 -12.21
C SER A 352 28.22 -0.10 -12.71
N HIS A 353 28.23 1.13 -13.23
CA HIS A 353 29.42 1.80 -13.77
C HIS A 353 30.01 2.89 -12.85
N GLN A 354 29.52 3.00 -11.61
CA GLN A 354 30.07 3.84 -10.52
C GLN A 354 30.60 2.96 -9.41
#